data_AF-A0A967I601-F1
#
_entry.id   AF-A0A967I601-F1
#
_cell.length_a   1.000
_cell.length_b   1.000
_cell.length_c   1.000
_cell.angle_alpha   90.00
_cell.angle_beta   90.00
_cell.angle_gamma   90.00
#
_symmetry.space_group_name_H-M   'P 1'
#
loop_
_entity.id
_entity.type
_entity.pdbx_description
1 polymer ?
#
loop_
_entity_poly.entity_id
_entity_poly.type
_entity_poly.pdbx_seq_one_letter_code
_entity_poly.pdbx_strand_id
1 'polypeptide(L)'
;MRKLAEELKGKNYYDMLGLSQQQFSFDTLKENYFRLSRQLGPEVIMQLTGEEAAMAEDLLSSISSAYNTLSDVVKKERYDEMLGAD
;
A
#
# COMPACT_ATOMS: atom_id res chain seq x y z
N MET A 1 9.68 -10.71 6.38
CA MET A 1 9.71 -9.59 5.41
C MET A 1 9.73 -10.04 3.95
N ARG A 2 10.64 -10.93 3.52
CA ARG A 2 10.73 -11.40 2.12
C ARG A 2 9.41 -11.88 1.49
N LYS A 3 8.63 -12.69 2.20
CA LYS A 3 7.34 -13.20 1.69
C LYS A 3 6.33 -12.09 1.39
N LEU A 4 6.29 -11.05 2.22
CA LEU A 4 5.40 -9.90 2.03
C LEU A 4 5.83 -9.06 0.82
N ALA A 5 7.13 -8.83 0.65
CA ALA A 5 7.66 -8.13 -0.51
C ALA A 5 7.41 -8.87 -1.82
N GLU A 6 7.54 -10.20 -1.83
CA GLU A 6 7.17 -11.02 -3.00
C GLU A 6 5.66 -11.06 -3.24
N GLU A 7 4.85 -11.18 -2.20
CA GLU A 7 3.40 -11.15 -2.30
C GLU A 7 2.86 -9.84 -2.84
N LEU A 8 3.58 -8.72 -2.67
CA LEU A 8 3.17 -7.41 -3.16
C LEU A 8 3.72 -7.08 -4.55
N LYS A 9 4.65 -7.89 -5.05
CA LYS A 9 5.24 -7.72 -6.36
C LYS A 9 4.20 -8.03 -7.44
N GLY A 10 3.83 -7.01 -8.23
CA GLY A 10 2.80 -7.13 -9.26
C GLY A 10 1.36 -6.96 -8.76
N LYS A 11 1.17 -6.60 -7.48
CA LYS A 11 -0.16 -6.28 -6.95
C LYS A 11 -0.56 -4.83 -7.26
N ASN A 12 -1.85 -4.61 -7.47
CA ASN A 12 -2.39 -3.26 -7.67
C ASN A 12 -2.49 -2.50 -6.33
N TYR A 13 -2.82 -1.21 -6.38
CA TYR A 13 -2.90 -0.35 -5.20
C TYR A 13 -3.99 -0.76 -4.21
N TYR A 14 -5.07 -1.39 -4.68
CA TYR A 14 -6.10 -1.94 -3.80
C TYR A 14 -5.54 -3.10 -2.99
N ASP A 15 -4.93 -4.07 -3.68
CA ASP A 15 -4.35 -5.24 -3.06
C ASP A 15 -3.21 -4.90 -2.09
N MET A 16 -2.37 -3.90 -2.43
CA MET A 16 -1.30 -3.40 -1.55
C MET A 16 -1.84 -2.87 -0.22
N LEU A 17 -3.05 -2.30 -0.24
CA LEU A 17 -3.75 -1.80 0.93
C LEU A 17 -4.69 -2.84 1.55
N GLY A 18 -4.66 -4.09 1.08
CA GLY A 18 -5.55 -5.16 1.56
C GLY A 18 -7.03 -4.88 1.28
N LEU A 19 -7.32 -4.22 0.15
CA LEU A 19 -8.64 -3.90 -0.34
C LEU A 19 -8.88 -4.62 -1.68
N SER A 20 -10.15 -4.78 -2.03
CA SER A 20 -10.54 -5.05 -3.41
C SER A 20 -11.26 -3.82 -3.98
N GLN A 21 -11.22 -3.65 -5.30
CA GLN A 21 -11.91 -2.54 -5.97
C GLN A 21 -13.42 -2.53 -5.65
N GLN A 22 -14.03 -3.71 -5.48
CA GLN A 22 -15.45 -3.86 -5.13
C GLN A 22 -15.79 -3.46 -3.69
N GLN A 23 -14.84 -3.60 -2.76
CA GLN A 23 -15.03 -3.28 -1.34
C GLN A 23 -14.40 -1.94 -0.96
N PHE A 24 -13.98 -1.15 -1.95
CA PHE A 24 -13.35 0.13 -1.74
C PHE A 24 -14.31 1.13 -1.08
N SER A 25 -13.88 1.73 0.03
CA SER A 25 -14.43 2.97 0.55
C SER A 25 -13.30 3.85 1.07
N PHE A 26 -13.51 5.16 1.12
CA PHE A 26 -12.51 6.08 1.67
C PHE A 26 -12.24 5.83 3.15
N ASP A 27 -13.22 5.32 3.88
CA ASP A 27 -13.08 4.95 5.29
C ASP A 27 -12.19 3.72 5.44
N THR A 28 -12.47 2.64 4.70
CA THR A 28 -11.65 1.40 4.74
C THR A 28 -10.25 1.63 4.21
N LEU A 29 -10.09 2.53 3.21
CA LEU A 29 -8.79 2.99 2.72
C LEU A 29 -7.95 3.61 3.84
N LYS A 30 -8.52 4.56 4.58
CA LYS A 30 -7.83 5.21 5.71
C LYS A 30 -7.49 4.20 6.80
N GLU A 31 -8.46 3.38 7.21
CA GLU A 31 -8.25 2.38 8.26
C GLU A 31 -7.13 1.40 7.92
N ASN A 32 -7.14 0.86 6.70
CA ASN A 32 -6.10 -0.07 6.26
C ASN A 32 -4.73 0.61 6.13
N TYR A 33 -4.68 1.83 5.58
CA TYR A 33 -3.43 2.60 5.50
C TYR A 33 -2.84 2.85 6.89
N PHE A 34 -3.64 3.32 7.84
CA PHE A 34 -3.19 3.56 9.22
C PHE A 34 -2.74 2.29 9.92
N ARG A 35 -3.43 1.17 9.69
CA ARG A 35 -3.03 -0.13 10.25
C ARG A 35 -1.66 -0.55 9.71
N LEU A 36 -1.46 -0.46 8.40
CA LEU A 36 -0.20 -0.83 7.76
C LEU A 36 0.95 0.12 8.12
N SER A 37 0.70 1.43 8.14
CA SER A 37 1.73 2.42 8.49
C SER A 37 2.17 2.31 9.95
N ARG A 38 1.29 1.89 10.87
CA ARG A 38 1.69 1.54 12.24
C ARG A 38 2.54 0.28 12.30
N GLN A 39 2.22 -0.74 11.50
CA GLN A 39 2.99 -1.98 11.44
C GLN A 39 4.37 -1.81 10.81
N LEU A 40 4.51 -0.81 9.93
CA LEU A 40 5.75 -0.45 9.23
C LEU A 40 6.28 0.92 9.71
N GLY A 41 5.89 1.33 10.92
CA GLY A 41 6.23 2.64 11.44
C GLY A 41 7.72 2.80 11.71
N PRO A 42 8.19 4.04 11.94
CA PRO A 42 9.59 4.33 12.21
C PRO A 42 10.13 3.52 13.40
N GLU A 43 9.32 3.27 14.44
CA GLU A 43 9.72 2.43 15.57
C GLU A 43 10.05 0.98 15.17
N VAL A 44 9.28 0.40 14.24
CA VAL A 44 9.52 -0.96 13.73
C VAL A 44 10.74 -0.95 12.81
N ILE A 45 10.83 0.02 11.90
CA ILE A 45 11.96 0.15 10.98
C ILE A 45 13.29 0.34 11.73
N MET A 46 13.30 1.13 12.80
CA MET A 46 14.49 1.33 13.64
C MET A 46 14.95 0.04 14.36
N GLN A 47 14.06 -0.94 14.54
CA GLN A 47 14.41 -2.26 15.09
C GLN A 47 14.90 -3.23 14.01
N LEU A 48 14.67 -2.94 12.73
CA LEU A 48 15.17 -3.70 11.60
C LEU A 48 16.57 -3.23 11.22
N THR A 49 17.35 -4.11 10.58
CA THR A 49 18.70 -3.77 10.11
C THR A 49 18.94 -4.30 8.70
N GLY A 50 19.83 -3.63 7.96
CA GLY A 50 20.24 -4.06 6.62
C GLY A 50 19.07 -4.17 5.63
N GLU A 51 18.98 -5.31 4.96
CA GLU A 51 18.01 -5.58 3.89
C GLU A 51 16.55 -5.49 4.38
N GLU A 52 16.27 -5.83 5.63
CA GLU A 52 14.90 -5.81 6.17
C GLU A 52 14.39 -4.40 6.41
N ALA A 53 15.25 -3.49 6.85
CA ALA A 53 14.91 -2.07 7.00
C ALA A 53 14.61 -1.43 5.64
N ALA A 54 15.46 -1.68 4.64
CA ALA A 54 15.25 -1.21 3.27
C ALA A 54 13.92 -1.74 2.68
N MET A 55 13.62 -3.03 2.86
CA MET A 55 12.33 -3.59 2.43
C MET A 55 11.12 -2.95 3.13
N ALA A 56 11.23 -2.64 4.42
CA ALA A 56 10.15 -2.01 5.17
C ALA A 56 9.90 -0.57 4.70
N GLU A 57 10.97 0.19 4.42
CA GLU A 57 10.89 1.54 3.85
C GLU A 57 10.27 1.54 2.45
N ASP A 58 10.72 0.65 1.56
CA ASP A 58 10.17 0.50 0.20
C ASP A 58 8.68 0.16 0.24
N LEU A 59 8.30 -0.71 1.18
CA LEU A 59 6.91 -1.11 1.36
C LEU A 59 6.06 0.05 1.88
N LEU A 60 6.53 0.79 2.88
CA LEU A 60 5.84 1.95 3.43
C LEU A 60 5.66 3.04 2.35
N SER A 61 6.68 3.27 1.53
CA SER A 61 6.63 4.19 0.38
C SER A 61 5.58 3.76 -0.64
N SER A 62 5.54 2.47 -0.97
CA SER A 62 4.58 1.89 -1.92
C SER A 62 3.14 2.04 -1.41
N ILE A 63 2.90 1.70 -0.13
CA ILE A 63 1.60 1.83 0.55
C ILE A 63 1.14 3.28 0.61
N SER A 64 2.06 4.22 0.88
CA SER A 64 1.77 5.65 0.90
C SER A 64 1.41 6.19 -0.50
N SER A 65 2.09 5.71 -1.53
CA SER A 65 1.80 6.06 -2.93
C SER A 65 0.42 5.54 -3.37
N ALA A 66 0.09 4.29 -2.99
CA ALA A 66 -1.21 3.69 -3.22
C ALA A 66 -2.33 4.49 -2.52
N TYR A 67 -2.14 4.81 -1.23
CA TYR A 67 -3.08 5.64 -0.47
C TYR A 67 -3.27 7.03 -1.11
N ASN A 68 -2.19 7.72 -1.47
CA ASN A 68 -2.26 9.05 -2.09
C ASN A 68 -2.99 9.05 -3.45
N THR A 69 -2.94 7.93 -4.17
CA THR A 69 -3.66 7.76 -5.44
C THR A 69 -5.13 7.48 -5.18
N LEU A 70 -5.43 6.51 -4.32
CA LEU A 70 -6.81 6.06 -4.08
C LEU A 70 -7.63 7.05 -3.21
N SER A 71 -6.98 7.89 -2.42
CA SER A 71 -7.65 8.92 -1.58
C SER A 71 -8.06 10.17 -2.35
N ASP A 72 -7.55 10.35 -3.58
CA ASP A 72 -7.90 11.44 -4.49
C ASP A 72 -8.85 10.89 -5.56
N VAL A 73 -10.07 11.42 -5.62
CA VAL A 73 -11.12 10.93 -6.55
C VAL A 73 -10.63 10.96 -8.00
N VAL A 74 -9.95 12.03 -8.42
CA VAL A 74 -9.50 12.20 -9.81
C VAL A 74 -8.37 11.22 -10.13
N LYS A 75 -7.43 11.04 -9.21
CA LYS A 75 -6.33 10.08 -9.40
C LYS A 75 -6.83 8.64 -9.36
N LYS A 76 -7.77 8.33 -8.48
CA LYS A 76 -8.42 7.03 -8.38
C LYS A 76 -9.15 6.70 -9.67
N GLU A 77 -9.95 7.61 -10.23
CA GLU A 77 -10.65 7.36 -11.50
C GLU A 77 -9.67 7.04 -12.63
N ARG A 78 -8.60 7.82 -12.79
CA ARG A 78 -7.55 7.53 -13.78
C ARG A 78 -6.88 6.19 -13.54
N TYR A 79 -6.65 5.84 -12.27
CA TYR A 79 -6.07 4.56 -11.91
C TYR A 79 -7.00 3.39 -12.23
N ASP A 80 -8.30 3.55 -11.95
CA ASP A 80 -9.33 2.57 -12.29
C ASP A 80 -9.47 2.37 -13.81
N GLU A 81 -9.39 3.45 -14.59
CA GLU A 81 -9.37 3.40 -16.05
C GLU A 81 -8.15 2.63 -16.56
N MET A 82 -6.96 2.90 -16.01
CA MET A 82 -5.74 2.16 -16.37
C MET A 82 -5.84 0.68 -15.99
N LEU A 83 -6.42 0.35 -14.83
CA LEU A 83 -6.53 -1.01 -14.33
C LEU A 83 -7.57 -1.84 -15.09
N GLY A 84 -8.64 -1.21 -15.57
CA GLY A 84 -9.69 -1.86 -16.39
C GLY A 84 -9.41 -1.88 -17.89
N ALA A 85 -8.29 -1.29 -18.33
CA ALA A 85 -7.85 -1.31 -19.72
C ALA A 85 -6.98 -2.53 -20.09
N ASP A 86 -6.60 -3.34 -19.10
CA ASP A 86 -5.94 -4.65 -19.24
C ASP A 86 -6.96 -5.81 -19.18
#